data_AF-A0A7Z7HPC7-F1
#
_entry.id   AF-A0A7Z7HPC7-F1
#
_cell.length_a   1.000
_cell.length_b   1.000
_cell.length_c   1.000
_cell.angle_alpha   90.00
_cell.angle_beta   90.00
_cell.angle_gamma   90.00
#
_symmetry.space_group_name_H-M   'P 1'
#
loop_
_entity.id
_entity.type
_entity.pdbx_description
1 polymer ?
#
loop_
_entity_poly.entity_id
_entity_poly.type
_entity_poly.pdbx_seq_one_letter_code
_entity_poly.pdbx_strand_id
1 'polypeptide(L)'
;MKRQVLFWMSIMPCLLLSGCEPGIVRISEYQKSIKPYIAYWTKEGMTEEERLKDWMECGGMANGSYSSDAPPGATTEIILKAAAIKRETIGECMKAKGYRYVK
;
A
#
# COMPACT_ATOMS: atom_id res chain seq x y z
N MET A 1 -19.29 -44.94 -36.55
CA MET A 1 -18.80 -45.14 -37.94
C MET A 1 -19.06 -43.82 -38.69
N LYS A 2 -18.12 -43.07 -39.27
CA LYS A 2 -16.76 -43.32 -39.79
C LYS A 2 -15.88 -42.05 -39.63
N ARG A 3 -14.60 -42.26 -39.32
CA ARG A 3 -13.47 -41.32 -39.43
C ARG A 3 -13.16 -41.00 -40.91
N GLN A 4 -12.67 -39.79 -41.19
CA GLN A 4 -11.64 -39.39 -42.18
C GLN A 4 -11.30 -37.90 -41.88
N VAL A 5 -10.16 -37.48 -41.33
CA VAL A 5 -8.72 -37.62 -41.66
C VAL A 5 -8.34 -37.03 -43.02
N LEU A 6 -8.01 -35.74 -43.03
CA LEU A 6 -7.09 -35.06 -43.97
C LEU A 6 -6.44 -33.94 -43.14
N PHE A 7 -5.31 -34.13 -42.45
CA PHE A 7 -3.94 -34.19 -42.98
C PHE A 7 -3.61 -33.02 -43.93
N TRP A 8 -3.49 -31.82 -43.36
CA TRP A 8 -2.66 -30.75 -43.91
C TRP A 8 -1.50 -30.50 -42.95
N MET A 9 -0.51 -31.41 -43.02
CA MET A 9 0.87 -31.03 -42.74
C MET A 9 1.34 -30.18 -43.91
N SER A 10 1.71 -28.93 -43.65
CA SER A 10 2.99 -28.40 -44.11
C SER A 10 3.24 -26.98 -43.62
N ILE A 11 4.31 -26.88 -42.83
CA ILE A 11 5.35 -25.84 -42.94
C ILE A 11 4.92 -24.43 -42.55
N MET A 12 5.19 -24.04 -41.30
CA MET A 12 5.98 -22.83 -41.05
C MET A 12 6.59 -22.83 -39.64
N PRO A 13 7.81 -23.36 -39.46
CA PRO A 13 8.61 -23.13 -38.28
C PRO A 13 9.35 -21.79 -38.46
N CYS A 14 8.80 -20.73 -37.90
CA CYS A 14 9.55 -19.51 -37.67
C CYS A 14 8.98 -18.78 -36.45
N LEU A 15 9.89 -18.20 -35.68
CA LEU A 15 9.68 -17.38 -34.49
C LEU A 15 9.66 -18.13 -33.15
N LEU A 16 10.64 -19.01 -32.96
CA LEU A 16 11.50 -18.84 -31.79
C LEU A 16 12.18 -17.45 -31.94
N LEU A 17 12.23 -16.66 -30.84
CA LEU A 17 12.83 -15.31 -30.71
C LEU A 17 11.88 -14.10 -30.78
N SER A 18 10.70 -14.18 -30.19
CA SER A 18 10.16 -13.02 -29.49
C SER A 18 9.60 -13.46 -28.14
N GLY A 19 10.50 -13.62 -27.17
CA GLY A 19 10.13 -13.61 -25.76
C GLY A 19 9.54 -12.25 -25.44
N CYS A 20 8.23 -12.08 -25.68
CA CYS A 20 7.44 -11.11 -24.95
C CYS A 20 7.21 -11.74 -23.60
N GLU A 21 8.21 -11.70 -22.73
CA GLU A 21 7.93 -11.84 -21.31
C GLU A 21 7.00 -10.67 -20.98
N PRO A 22 5.73 -10.91 -20.59
CA PRO A 22 4.97 -9.83 -19.99
C PRO A 22 5.83 -9.37 -18.82
N GLY A 23 6.27 -8.12 -18.86
CA GLY A 23 7.05 -7.51 -17.81
C GLY A 23 6.27 -7.62 -16.52
N ILE A 24 6.48 -8.72 -15.79
CA ILE A 24 6.12 -8.85 -14.39
C ILE A 24 7.05 -7.85 -13.73
N VAL A 25 6.57 -6.62 -13.61
CA VAL A 25 7.15 -5.61 -12.73
C VAL A 25 7.26 -6.32 -11.39
N ARG A 26 8.49 -6.60 -10.95
CA ARG A 26 8.75 -7.15 -9.63
C ARG A 26 8.44 -6.06 -8.60
N ILE A 27 7.16 -5.84 -8.31
CA ILE A 27 6.69 -5.03 -7.16
C ILE A 27 6.85 -5.85 -5.87
N SER A 28 7.86 -6.73 -5.76
CA SER A 28 7.96 -7.66 -4.62
C SER A 28 8.98 -7.24 -3.56
N GLU A 29 9.88 -6.31 -3.89
CA GLU A 29 10.99 -5.93 -2.98
C GLU A 29 10.82 -4.52 -2.40
N TYR A 30 10.39 -3.54 -3.20
CA TYR A 30 10.18 -2.16 -2.73
C TYR A 30 9.05 -2.03 -1.70
N GLN A 31 7.97 -2.82 -1.84
CA GLN A 31 6.83 -2.77 -0.91
C GLN A 31 7.14 -3.30 0.49
N LYS A 32 8.14 -4.19 0.65
CA LYS A 32 8.45 -4.80 1.96
C LYS A 32 9.06 -3.82 2.97
N SER A 33 9.59 -2.68 2.54
CA SER A 33 10.24 -1.72 3.44
C SER A 33 9.35 -0.56 3.89
N ILE A 34 8.14 -0.40 3.32
CA ILE A 34 7.25 0.70 3.69
C ILE A 34 6.60 0.37 5.03
N LYS A 35 7.20 0.87 6.11
CA LYS A 35 6.62 0.78 7.44
C LYS A 35 5.30 1.57 7.49
N PRO A 36 4.27 1.07 8.20
CA PRO A 36 3.06 1.85 8.42
C PRO A 36 3.37 3.12 9.21
N TYR A 37 2.57 4.17 9.05
CA TYR A 37 2.90 5.48 9.62
C TYR A 37 3.02 5.48 11.15
N ILE A 38 2.25 4.62 11.83
CA ILE A 38 2.37 4.36 13.28
C ILE A 38 3.79 3.95 13.71
N ALA A 39 4.56 3.33 12.82
CA ALA A 39 5.92 2.85 13.12
C ALA A 39 6.90 3.98 13.42
N TYR A 40 6.58 5.21 12.98
CA TYR A 40 7.38 6.40 13.24
C TYR A 40 7.05 7.08 14.58
N TRP A 41 6.13 6.52 15.37
CA TRP A 41 5.80 7.02 16.70
C TRP A 41 6.34 6.07 17.77
N THR A 42 7.15 6.60 18.68
CA THR A 42 7.84 5.84 19.72
C THR A 42 7.60 6.41 21.11
N LYS A 43 7.46 5.54 22.10
CA LYS A 43 7.32 5.85 23.52
C LYS A 43 8.00 4.73 24.30
N GLU A 44 8.84 5.07 25.26
CA GLU A 44 9.60 4.08 26.03
C GLU A 44 8.67 3.18 26.85
N GLY A 45 8.99 1.88 26.92
CA GLY A 45 8.20 0.89 27.65
C GLY A 45 6.86 0.52 27.01
N MET A 46 6.56 1.00 25.79
CA MET A 46 5.28 0.75 25.12
C MET A 46 5.31 -0.50 24.23
N THR A 47 4.28 -1.33 24.30
CA THR A 47 4.09 -2.46 23.38
C THR A 47 3.52 -2.03 22.03
N GLU A 48 3.58 -2.90 21.01
CA GLU A 48 3.00 -2.59 19.70
C GLU A 48 1.48 -2.52 19.75
N GLU A 49 0.84 -3.37 20.57
CA GLU A 49 -0.60 -3.44 20.75
C GLU A 49 -1.14 -2.19 21.45
N GLU A 50 -0.49 -1.75 22.52
CA GLU A 50 -0.89 -0.53 23.22
C GLU A 50 -0.65 0.71 22.34
N ARG A 51 0.45 0.72 21.57
CA ARG A 51 0.68 1.78 20.58
C ARG A 51 -0.41 1.79 19.52
N LEU A 52 -0.85 0.63 19.03
CA LEU A 52 -1.95 0.53 18.06
C LEU A 52 -3.27 1.03 18.65
N LYS A 53 -3.54 0.71 19.91
CA LYS A 53 -4.72 1.23 20.63
C LYS A 53 -4.70 2.75 20.69
N ASP A 54 -3.60 3.34 21.17
CA ASP A 54 -3.44 4.80 21.23
C ASP A 54 -3.53 5.46 19.85
N TRP A 55 -2.95 4.83 18.83
CA TRP A 55 -3.01 5.27 17.45
C TRP A 55 -4.44 5.35 16.93
N MET A 56 -5.25 4.30 17.18
CA MET A 56 -6.66 4.28 16.78
C MET A 56 -7.49 5.30 17.56
N GLU A 57 -7.21 5.48 18.87
CA GLU A 57 -7.85 6.53 19.68
C GLU A 57 -7.55 7.93 19.12
N CYS A 58 -6.37 8.16 18.55
CA CYS A 58 -6.01 9.41 17.89
C CYS A 58 -6.60 9.58 16.48
N GLY A 59 -7.36 8.62 15.96
CA GLY A 59 -7.98 8.67 14.63
C GLY A 59 -7.16 8.03 13.51
N GLY A 60 -6.16 7.22 13.88
CA GLY A 60 -5.47 6.32 12.98
C GLY A 60 -6.27 5.05 12.66
N MET A 61 -5.88 4.33 11.61
CA MET A 61 -6.50 3.06 11.21
C MET A 61 -5.81 1.85 11.84
N ALA A 62 -6.53 0.74 11.96
CA ALA A 62 -6.05 -0.51 12.57
C ALA A 62 -4.83 -1.15 11.88
N ASN A 63 -4.56 -0.79 10.62
CA ASN A 63 -3.35 -1.20 9.89
C ASN A 63 -2.15 -0.26 10.12
N GLY A 64 -2.24 0.71 11.04
CA GLY A 64 -1.20 1.69 11.33
C GLY A 64 -1.07 2.84 10.33
N SER A 65 -1.99 2.94 9.36
CA SER A 65 -2.09 4.07 8.42
C SER A 65 -3.16 5.07 8.85
N TYR A 66 -3.41 6.11 8.05
CA TYR A 66 -4.51 7.07 8.24
C TYR A 66 -5.07 7.47 6.87
N SER A 67 -6.34 7.87 6.83
CA SER A 67 -7.01 8.37 5.62
C SER A 67 -7.16 9.88 5.71
N SER A 68 -7.14 10.58 4.58
CA SER A 68 -7.69 11.93 4.54
C SER A 68 -9.20 11.87 4.77
N ASP A 69 -9.74 12.83 5.52
CA ASP A 69 -11.20 13.00 5.69
C ASP A 69 -11.83 13.79 4.51
N ALA A 70 -11.25 13.69 3.32
CA ALA A 70 -11.73 14.39 2.13
C ALA A 70 -13.00 13.72 1.57
N PRO A 71 -13.98 14.49 1.07
CA PRO A 71 -15.19 13.91 0.51
C PRO A 71 -14.91 13.18 -0.82
N PRO A 72 -15.74 12.21 -1.22
CA PRO A 72 -15.65 11.58 -2.53
C PRO A 72 -15.74 12.61 -3.66
N GLY A 73 -14.92 12.44 -4.70
CA GLY A 73 -14.88 13.36 -5.84
C GLY A 73 -14.16 14.69 -5.56
N ALA A 74 -13.55 14.86 -4.38
CA ALA A 74 -12.70 16.01 -4.09
C ALA A 74 -11.52 16.12 -5.07
N THR A 75 -11.10 17.36 -5.34
CA THR A 75 -9.87 17.60 -6.10
C THR A 75 -8.65 17.12 -5.33
N THR A 76 -7.55 16.84 -6.04
CA THR A 76 -6.28 16.46 -5.42
C THR A 76 -5.81 17.47 -4.38
N GLU A 77 -6.00 18.77 -4.62
CA GLU A 77 -5.64 19.82 -3.68
C GLU A 77 -6.39 19.68 -2.34
N ILE A 78 -7.71 19.45 -2.40
CA ILE A 78 -8.54 19.26 -1.21
C ILE A 78 -8.11 18.00 -0.46
N ILE A 79 -7.82 16.90 -1.18
CA ILE A 79 -7.35 15.65 -0.59
C ILE A 79 -6.02 15.85 0.14
N LEU A 80 -5.06 16.52 -0.49
CA LEU A 80 -3.74 16.79 0.12
C LEU A 80 -3.86 17.68 1.35
N LYS A 81 -4.72 18.72 1.30
CA LYS A 81 -4.98 19.59 2.44
C LYS A 81 -5.63 18.84 3.60
N ALA A 82 -6.65 18.02 3.32
CA ALA A 82 -7.29 17.18 4.34
C ALA A 82 -6.32 16.15 4.94
N ALA A 83 -5.45 15.54 4.13
CA ALA A 83 -4.42 14.62 4.61
C ALA A 83 -3.40 15.30 5.52
N ALA A 84 -3.01 16.54 5.20
CA ALA A 84 -2.08 17.32 6.02
C ALA A 84 -2.70 17.65 7.38
N ILE A 85 -3.94 18.15 7.41
CA ILE A 85 -4.68 18.43 8.64
C ILE A 85 -4.81 17.16 9.48
N LYS A 86 -5.24 16.05 8.87
CA LYS A 86 -5.39 14.78 9.59
C LYS A 86 -4.08 14.33 10.24
N ARG A 87 -2.97 14.44 9.50
CA ARG A 87 -1.63 14.07 9.99
C ARG A 87 -1.22 14.93 11.18
N GLU A 88 -1.48 16.22 11.13
CA GLU A 88 -1.21 17.16 12.22
C GLU A 88 -2.06 16.82 13.45
N THR A 89 -3.37 16.67 13.29
CA THR A 89 -4.29 16.29 14.38
C THR A 89 -3.89 14.99 15.06
N ILE A 90 -3.61 13.93 14.28
CA ILE A 90 -3.12 12.66 14.85
C ILE A 90 -1.78 12.90 15.56
N GLY A 91 -0.89 13.69 14.95
CA GLY A 91 0.42 13.96 15.51
C GLY A 91 0.38 14.71 16.83
N GLU A 92 -0.50 15.68 16.99
CA GLU A 92 -0.74 16.39 18.24
C GLU A 92 -1.30 15.46 19.32
N CYS A 93 -2.27 14.61 18.97
CA CYS A 93 -2.81 13.61 19.89
C CYS A 93 -1.74 12.62 20.36
N MET A 94 -0.92 12.10 19.45
CA MET A 94 0.17 11.17 19.78
C MET A 94 1.21 11.85 20.68
N LYS A 95 1.58 13.10 20.40
CA LYS A 95 2.47 13.88 21.28
C LYS A 95 1.87 14.09 22.67
N ALA A 96 0.58 14.40 22.77
CA ALA A 96 -0.12 14.56 24.04
C ALA A 96 -0.13 13.26 24.88
N LYS A 97 -0.14 12.10 24.22
CA LYS A 97 0.01 10.78 24.86
C LYS A 97 1.47 10.43 25.22
N GLY A 98 2.43 11.30 24.91
CA GLY A 98 3.85 11.14 25.25
C GLY A 98 4.69 10.44 24.18
N TYR A 99 4.18 10.28 22.96
CA TYR A 99 4.96 9.72 21.86
C TYR A 99 5.85 10.77 21.20
N ARG A 100 7.01 10.33 20.71
CA ARG A 100 7.93 11.10 19.88
C ARG A 100 7.89 10.58 18.44
N TYR A 101 7.88 11.52 17.50
CA TYR A 101 7.99 11.20 16.08
C TYR A 101 9.47 11.03 15.69
N VAL A 102 9.82 9.94 15.02
CA VAL A 102 11.21 9.53 14.74
C VAL A 102 11.47 9.18 13.27
N LYS A 103 10.69 9.75 12.35
CA LYS A 103 10.88 9.53 10.91
C LYS A 103 12.21 10.06 10.40
#